data_AF-A0A7S3TZZ2-F1
#
_entry.id   AF-A0A7S3TZZ2-F1
#
_cell.length_a   1.000
_cell.length_b   1.000
_cell.length_c   1.000
_cell.angle_alpha   90.00
_cell.angle_beta   90.00
_cell.angle_gamma   90.00
#
_symmetry.space_group_name_H-M   'P 1'
#
loop_
_entity.id
_entity.type
_entity.pdbx_description
1 polymer ?
#
loop_
_entity_poly.entity_id
_entity_poly.type
_entity_poly.pdbx_seq_one_letter_code
_entity_poly.pdbx_strand_id
1 'polypeptide(L)'
;PTHWNFVTPNGRFHFFGEIDNVQYNKGLVRMHVGEDLKMPPTLFVQGEHVEYYSKTHGMWMLGEISIAPPEETEEGHVRETAYTVHMPTSKQKRDMVQLDCMRLPMEKGEACEVFSLSRLGNRWKQGEVVKAKTSRALPSYFVRPTRGAETATTLVTATVTRRRYVQGTRVFVYREPVDGWTGCWTSAQVLAPRVSDV
;
A
#
# COMPACT_ATOMS: atom_id res chain seq x y z
N PRO A 1 18.42 -6.84 6.16
CA PRO A 1 17.54 -7.18 5.02
C PRO A 1 16.12 -6.73 5.34
N THR A 2 15.76 -5.52 4.90
CA THR A 2 14.82 -4.67 5.63
C THR A 2 13.90 -3.97 4.63
N HIS A 3 12.69 -4.48 4.42
CA HIS A 3 11.72 -3.91 3.47
C HIS A 3 10.28 -3.94 4.00
N TRP A 4 9.61 -2.81 3.81
CA TRP A 4 8.33 -2.38 4.39
C TRP A 4 7.65 -1.31 3.48
N ASN A 5 6.53 -0.70 3.92
CA ASN A 5 5.27 -0.96 3.22
C ASN A 5 4.15 0.16 3.18
N PHE A 6 2.87 -0.07 3.59
CA PHE A 6 1.66 0.78 3.29
C PHE A 6 0.30 0.46 3.97
N VAL A 7 -0.52 1.53 4.20
CA VAL A 7 -1.99 1.53 4.42
C VAL A 7 -2.61 2.79 3.77
N THR A 8 -3.88 2.78 3.32
CA THR A 8 -4.57 3.92 2.66
C THR A 8 -5.89 4.33 3.37
N PRO A 9 -6.43 5.56 3.16
CA PRO A 9 -7.41 6.18 4.04
C PRO A 9 -8.77 6.44 3.37
N ASN A 10 -9.71 5.49 3.47
CA ASN A 10 -11.14 5.78 3.33
C ASN A 10 -11.90 5.00 4.41
N GLY A 11 -12.17 5.64 5.54
CA GLY A 11 -12.85 5.07 6.71
C GLY A 11 -14.35 4.80 6.51
N ARG A 12 -14.73 4.19 5.39
CA ARG A 12 -16.08 3.71 5.09
C ARG A 12 -16.07 2.39 4.33
N PHE A 13 -15.75 1.33 5.06
CA PHE A 13 -16.44 0.07 4.90
C PHE A 13 -17.19 -0.19 6.20
N HIS A 14 -18.53 -0.23 6.15
CA HIS A 14 -19.29 -1.00 7.13
C HIS A 14 -18.87 -2.47 6.90
N PHE A 15 -18.46 -3.27 7.89
CA PHE A 15 -19.03 -3.42 9.23
C PHE A 15 -18.01 -3.33 10.38
N PHE A 16 -18.44 -2.67 11.46
CA PHE A 16 -18.00 -2.67 12.87
C PHE A 16 -16.50 -2.86 13.19
N GLY A 17 -15.89 -1.75 13.60
CA GLY A 17 -14.53 -1.69 14.14
C GLY A 17 -14.07 -0.24 14.30
N GLU A 18 -14.81 0.54 15.09
CA GLU A 18 -14.52 1.96 15.34
C GLU A 18 -13.10 2.15 15.89
N ILE A 19 -12.38 3.11 15.30
CA ILE A 19 -11.08 3.60 15.75
C ILE A 19 -11.07 5.11 15.53
N ASP A 20 -11.41 5.85 16.58
CA ASP A 20 -11.31 7.30 16.59
C ASP A 20 -9.86 7.77 16.62
N ASN A 21 -9.68 9.02 16.16
CA ASN A 21 -8.53 9.88 16.47
C ASN A 21 -7.14 9.35 16.07
N VAL A 22 -6.90 9.22 14.76
CA VAL A 22 -5.58 9.56 14.20
C VAL A 22 -5.71 10.42 12.94
N GLN A 23 -5.29 11.68 13.03
CA GLN A 23 -4.94 12.48 11.86
C GLN A 23 -3.65 11.92 11.24
N TYR A 24 -3.78 11.15 10.16
CA TYR A 24 -2.65 10.75 9.33
C TYR A 24 -2.53 11.67 8.11
N ASN A 25 -1.31 12.17 7.86
CA ASN A 25 -1.00 12.88 6.62
C ASN A 25 -1.06 11.92 5.41
N LYS A 26 -1.65 12.37 4.30
CA LYS A 26 -2.08 11.57 3.14
C LYS A 26 -0.93 11.14 2.19
N GLY A 27 0.18 10.60 2.71
CA GLY A 27 1.38 10.30 1.91
C GLY A 27 1.47 8.87 1.34
N LEU A 28 2.08 8.71 0.16
CA LEU A 28 2.64 7.43 -0.28
C LEU A 28 4.05 7.24 0.32
N VAL A 29 4.69 6.06 0.21
CA VAL A 29 5.88 5.62 0.99
C VAL A 29 6.74 4.58 0.25
N ARG A 30 7.97 4.91 -0.19
CA ARG A 30 8.89 3.95 -0.84
C ARG A 30 10.03 3.59 0.10
N MET A 31 10.60 2.41 -0.05
CA MET A 31 11.74 1.96 0.74
C MET A 31 12.99 1.86 -0.12
N HIS A 32 14.05 2.54 0.32
CA HIS A 32 15.36 2.53 -0.31
C HIS A 32 16.44 2.21 0.73
N VAL A 33 17.40 1.39 0.31
CA VAL A 33 18.60 1.05 1.09
C VAL A 33 19.80 1.54 0.28
N GLY A 34 20.36 2.67 0.69
CA GLY A 34 21.46 3.36 0.01
C GLY A 34 21.47 4.85 0.34
N GLU A 35 22.64 5.47 0.24
CA GLU A 35 22.80 6.92 0.32
C GLU A 35 22.79 7.51 -1.10
N ASP A 36 22.29 8.75 -1.24
CA ASP A 36 22.29 9.58 -2.46
C ASP A 36 21.50 9.12 -3.70
N LEU A 37 20.39 8.39 -3.52
CA LEU A 37 19.40 8.26 -4.60
C LEU A 37 18.55 9.53 -4.76
N LYS A 38 18.71 10.23 -5.88
CA LYS A 38 17.74 11.24 -6.35
C LYS A 38 16.42 10.52 -6.68
N MET A 39 15.43 10.71 -5.82
CA MET A 39 14.09 10.18 -6.06
C MET A 39 13.44 10.87 -7.28
N PRO A 40 12.65 10.14 -8.10
CA PRO A 40 11.92 10.75 -9.20
C PRO A 40 10.89 11.77 -8.67
N PRO A 41 10.61 12.87 -9.41
CA PRO A 41 9.60 13.86 -9.01
C PRO A 41 8.18 13.26 -9.04
N THR A 42 7.96 12.23 -9.86
CA THR A 42 6.73 11.46 -9.89
C THR A 42 6.80 10.27 -8.96
N LEU A 43 5.65 9.87 -8.45
CA LEU A 43 5.51 8.73 -7.55
C LEU A 43 5.62 7.39 -8.29
N PHE A 44 4.95 7.29 -9.44
CA PHE A 44 5.05 6.20 -10.39
C PHE A 44 5.60 6.66 -11.75
N VAL A 45 6.15 5.74 -12.54
CA VAL A 45 6.61 5.96 -13.92
C VAL A 45 5.70 5.27 -14.95
N GLN A 46 5.73 5.73 -16.21
CA GLN A 46 4.94 5.11 -17.29
C GLN A 46 5.39 3.66 -17.53
N GLY A 47 4.43 2.75 -17.67
CA GLY A 47 4.66 1.30 -17.77
C GLY A 47 4.94 0.61 -16.43
N GLU A 48 4.98 1.33 -15.30
CA GLU A 48 5.19 0.70 -13.99
C GLU A 48 3.95 -0.13 -13.59
N HIS A 49 4.21 -1.37 -13.13
CA HIS A 49 3.16 -2.25 -12.64
C HIS A 49 2.75 -1.84 -11.23
N VAL A 50 1.45 -1.65 -11.03
CA VAL A 50 0.86 -1.24 -9.75
C VAL A 50 -0.27 -2.18 -9.35
N GLU A 51 -0.58 -2.22 -8.05
CA GLU A 51 -1.87 -2.69 -7.57
C GLU A 51 -2.80 -1.49 -7.43
N TYR A 52 -3.95 -1.53 -8.11
CA TYR A 52 -5.02 -0.54 -8.03
C TYR A 52 -6.18 -1.07 -7.18
N TYR A 53 -6.65 -0.28 -6.22
CA TYR A 53 -7.78 -0.61 -5.37
C TYR A 53 -9.11 -0.22 -6.02
N SER A 54 -9.91 -1.22 -6.42
CA SER A 54 -11.26 -0.97 -6.90
C SER A 54 -12.19 -0.68 -5.73
N LYS A 55 -12.54 0.59 -5.52
CA LYS A 55 -13.57 1.00 -4.54
C LYS A 55 -14.91 0.27 -4.78
N THR A 56 -15.28 0.03 -6.05
CA THR A 56 -16.50 -0.71 -6.45
C THR A 56 -16.52 -2.19 -6.02
N HIS A 57 -15.36 -2.87 -6.05
CA HIS A 57 -15.29 -4.32 -5.76
C HIS A 57 -14.63 -4.64 -4.40
N GLY A 58 -14.15 -3.62 -3.68
CA GLY A 58 -13.47 -3.78 -2.39
C GLY A 58 -12.13 -4.54 -2.48
N MET A 59 -11.45 -4.54 -3.64
CA MET A 59 -10.29 -5.40 -3.87
C MET A 59 -9.16 -4.73 -4.67
N TRP A 60 -7.94 -5.20 -4.43
CA TRP A 60 -6.77 -4.84 -5.25
C TRP A 60 -6.74 -5.65 -6.55
N MET A 61 -6.40 -4.98 -7.65
CA MET A 61 -6.28 -5.55 -8.99
C MET A 61 -4.93 -5.15 -9.60
N LEU A 62 -4.37 -5.97 -10.48
CA LEU A 62 -3.13 -5.60 -11.18
C LEU A 62 -3.41 -4.58 -12.28
N GLY A 63 -2.70 -3.46 -12.25
CA GLY A 63 -2.73 -2.39 -13.25
C GLY A 63 -1.33 -2.03 -13.74
N GLU A 64 -1.30 -1.20 -14.79
CA GLU A 64 -0.11 -0.64 -15.41
C GLU A 64 -0.30 0.87 -15.56
N ILE A 65 0.71 1.65 -15.21
CA ILE A 65 0.62 3.11 -15.22
C ILE A 65 0.73 3.66 -16.64
N SER A 66 -0.34 4.32 -17.08
CA SER A 66 -0.37 5.20 -18.25
C SER A 66 -0.34 6.65 -17.74
N ILE A 67 0.83 7.30 -17.77
CA ILE A 67 0.91 8.72 -17.38
C ILE A 67 0.19 9.55 -18.46
N ALA A 68 -0.79 10.34 -18.05
CA ALA A 68 -1.18 11.54 -18.78
C ALA A 68 -0.25 12.67 -18.34
N PRO A 69 0.23 13.54 -19.25
CA PRO A 69 0.98 14.73 -18.84
C PRO A 69 0.13 15.56 -17.87
N PRO A 70 0.74 16.24 -16.88
CA PRO A 70 -0.01 17.13 -15.99
C PRO A 70 -0.67 18.24 -16.83
N GLU A 71 -2.00 18.29 -16.80
CA GLU A 71 -2.75 19.41 -17.36
C GLU A 71 -2.65 20.60 -16.38
N GLU A 72 -1.97 21.66 -16.82
CA GLU A 72 -2.18 22.99 -16.24
C GLU A 72 -3.61 23.42 -16.53
N THR A 73 -4.32 23.95 -15.54
CA THR A 73 -5.61 24.61 -15.80
C THR A 73 -5.37 25.98 -16.45
N GLU A 74 -6.40 26.55 -17.07
CA GLU A 74 -6.37 27.91 -17.64
C GLU A 74 -6.01 29.00 -16.59
N GLU A 75 -6.12 28.67 -15.30
CA GLU A 75 -5.79 29.51 -14.15
C GLU A 75 -4.31 29.39 -13.70
N GLY A 76 -3.52 28.52 -14.35
CA GLY A 76 -2.14 28.21 -13.95
C GLY A 76 -2.03 27.27 -12.75
N HIS A 77 -3.12 26.65 -12.31
CA HIS A 77 -3.08 25.64 -11.24
C HIS A 77 -2.67 24.28 -11.83
N VAL A 78 -1.56 23.72 -11.33
CA VAL A 78 -1.21 22.32 -11.60
C VAL A 78 -2.21 21.43 -10.85
N ARG A 79 -3.00 20.64 -11.57
CA ARG A 79 -3.92 19.67 -10.96
C ARG A 79 -3.16 18.66 -10.10
N GLU A 80 -3.80 18.18 -9.02
CA GLU A 80 -3.28 17.04 -8.24
C GLU A 80 -2.85 15.91 -9.20
N THR A 81 -1.67 15.31 -8.96
CA THR A 81 -1.09 14.32 -9.87
C THR A 81 -1.92 13.05 -9.91
N ALA A 82 -2.89 13.02 -10.82
CA ALA A 82 -3.79 11.91 -11.03
C ALA A 82 -3.27 11.02 -12.17
N TYR A 83 -3.30 9.72 -11.95
CA TYR A 83 -2.73 8.74 -12.89
C TYR A 83 -3.82 8.06 -13.69
N THR A 84 -3.55 7.69 -14.95
CA THR A 84 -4.38 6.70 -15.64
C THR A 84 -3.81 5.31 -15.39
N VAL A 85 -4.62 4.39 -14.88
CA VAL A 85 -4.27 2.97 -14.72
C VAL A 85 -4.92 2.16 -15.83
N HIS A 86 -4.11 1.50 -16.65
CA HIS A 86 -4.56 0.51 -17.62
C HIS A 86 -4.67 -0.86 -16.94
N MET A 87 -5.76 -1.58 -17.19
CA MET A 87 -6.04 -2.90 -16.62
C MET A 87 -5.71 -4.00 -17.64
N PRO A 88 -4.56 -4.71 -17.54
CA PRO A 88 -4.04 -5.52 -18.65
C PRO A 88 -4.96 -6.66 -19.12
N THR A 89 -5.78 -7.19 -18.20
CA THR A 89 -6.73 -8.29 -18.48
C THR A 89 -8.06 -7.83 -19.08
N SER A 90 -8.64 -6.72 -18.60
CA SER A 90 -9.94 -6.23 -19.10
C SER A 90 -9.83 -5.17 -20.20
N LYS A 91 -8.61 -4.69 -20.49
CA LYS A 91 -8.32 -3.55 -21.38
C LYS A 91 -9.02 -2.24 -20.99
N GLN A 92 -9.61 -2.18 -19.80
CA GLN A 92 -10.20 -0.97 -19.26
C GLN A 92 -9.11 0.01 -18.86
N LYS A 93 -9.40 1.30 -19.03
CA LYS A 93 -8.64 2.39 -18.40
C LYS A 93 -9.41 2.89 -17.18
N ARG A 94 -8.66 3.40 -16.21
CA ARG A 94 -9.17 4.13 -15.04
C ARG A 94 -8.41 5.44 -15.02
N ASP A 95 -9.07 6.51 -15.43
CA ASP A 95 -8.50 7.85 -15.45
C ASP A 95 -8.68 8.53 -14.09
N MET A 96 -7.89 9.57 -13.83
CA MET A 96 -7.91 10.34 -12.58
C MET A 96 -7.75 9.49 -11.31
N VAL A 97 -6.94 8.41 -11.37
CA VAL A 97 -6.70 7.53 -10.22
C VAL A 97 -5.84 8.26 -9.19
N GLN A 98 -6.44 8.39 -8.01
CA GLN A 98 -5.84 8.98 -6.82
C GLN A 98 -4.74 8.10 -6.24
N LEU A 99 -3.74 8.73 -5.62
CA LEU A 99 -2.59 8.04 -5.04
C LEU A 99 -2.99 7.04 -3.94
N ASP A 100 -4.04 7.35 -3.18
CA ASP A 100 -4.62 6.48 -2.15
C ASP A 100 -5.23 5.17 -2.69
N CYS A 101 -5.42 5.08 -4.00
CA CYS A 101 -5.94 3.92 -4.69
C CYS A 101 -4.86 3.05 -5.33
N MET A 102 -3.57 3.37 -5.18
CA MET A 102 -2.47 2.66 -5.81
C MET A 102 -1.37 2.27 -4.82
N ARG A 103 -0.69 1.16 -5.10
CA ARG A 103 0.58 0.79 -4.44
C ARG A 103 1.45 -0.04 -5.38
N LEU A 104 2.76 -0.06 -5.14
CA LEU A 104 3.62 -1.05 -5.79
C LEU A 104 3.24 -2.47 -5.31
N PRO A 105 3.34 -3.52 -6.16
CA PRO A 105 3.24 -4.91 -5.71
C PRO A 105 4.26 -5.20 -4.59
N MET A 106 3.97 -6.23 -3.77
CA MET A 106 4.92 -6.66 -2.74
C MET A 106 6.01 -7.56 -3.31
N GLU A 107 7.24 -7.33 -2.87
CA GLU A 107 8.42 -8.06 -3.33
C GLU A 107 8.78 -9.25 -2.42
N LYS A 108 9.62 -10.15 -2.92
CA LYS A 108 10.12 -11.29 -2.14
C LYS A 108 10.99 -10.79 -0.97
N GLY A 109 10.71 -11.28 0.22
CA GLY A 109 11.40 -10.91 1.46
C GLY A 109 10.78 -9.69 2.17
N GLU A 110 9.79 -9.03 1.58
CA GLU A 110 9.05 -7.99 2.29
C GLU A 110 8.24 -8.60 3.43
N ALA A 111 8.39 -8.03 4.62
CA ALA A 111 7.67 -8.51 5.79
C ALA A 111 6.25 -7.92 5.79
N CYS A 112 5.21 -8.75 5.77
CA CYS A 112 3.82 -8.33 5.57
C CYS A 112 2.94 -8.61 6.79
N GLU A 113 1.65 -8.35 6.65
CA GLU A 113 0.60 -8.77 7.57
C GLU A 113 -0.57 -9.37 6.79
N VAL A 114 -1.05 -10.53 7.23
CA VAL A 114 -2.19 -11.24 6.64
C VAL A 114 -3.37 -11.21 7.59
N PHE A 115 -4.53 -10.79 7.11
CA PHE A 115 -5.76 -10.84 7.86
C PHE A 115 -6.27 -12.28 7.98
N SER A 116 -6.41 -12.77 9.22
CA SER A 116 -6.87 -14.11 9.53
C SER A 116 -8.21 -14.02 10.25
N LEU A 117 -9.26 -14.55 9.62
CA LEU A 117 -10.48 -14.94 10.31
C LEU A 117 -10.16 -16.16 11.17
N SER A 118 -10.55 -16.15 12.44
CA SER A 118 -10.35 -17.30 13.34
C SER A 118 -11.44 -17.37 14.42
N ARG A 119 -11.66 -18.56 14.98
CA ARG A 119 -12.59 -18.73 16.13
C ARG A 119 -12.18 -17.92 17.37
N LEU A 120 -10.90 -17.53 17.47
CA LEU A 120 -10.34 -16.70 18.53
C LEU A 120 -10.32 -15.20 18.16
N GLY A 121 -11.20 -14.79 17.25
CA GLY A 121 -11.30 -13.44 16.72
C GLY A 121 -10.49 -13.19 15.45
N ASN A 122 -10.79 -12.06 14.82
CA ASN A 122 -10.17 -11.60 13.59
C ASN A 122 -8.89 -10.83 13.91
N ARG A 123 -7.76 -11.18 13.30
CA ARG A 123 -6.48 -10.51 13.57
C ARG A 123 -5.53 -10.50 12.39
N TRP A 124 -4.71 -9.45 12.32
CA TRP A 124 -3.55 -9.41 11.43
C TRP A 124 -2.41 -10.27 12.01
N LYS A 125 -1.96 -11.26 11.24
CA LYS A 125 -0.80 -12.11 11.56
C LYS A 125 0.43 -11.59 10.82
N GLN A 126 1.57 -11.51 11.49
CA GLN A 126 2.84 -11.10 10.89
C GLN A 126 3.40 -12.19 9.97
N GLY A 127 3.82 -11.81 8.76
CA GLY A 127 4.39 -12.73 7.77
C GLY A 127 5.52 -12.10 6.97
N GLU A 128 5.97 -12.84 5.96
CA GLU A 128 6.99 -12.47 4.97
C GLU A 128 6.57 -13.03 3.60
N VAL A 129 6.68 -12.22 2.56
CA VAL A 129 6.34 -12.59 1.18
C VAL A 129 7.44 -13.49 0.62
N VAL A 130 7.13 -14.78 0.43
CA VAL A 130 8.03 -15.77 -0.16
C VAL A 130 8.11 -15.61 -1.68
N LYS A 131 6.97 -15.32 -2.32
CA LYS A 131 6.85 -15.16 -3.78
C LYS A 131 5.54 -14.45 -4.17
N ALA A 132 5.59 -13.50 -5.10
CA ALA A 132 4.41 -12.96 -5.76
C ALA A 132 3.83 -13.96 -6.78
N LYS A 133 2.50 -14.10 -6.82
CA LYS A 133 1.74 -14.88 -7.80
C LYS A 133 0.86 -13.94 -8.62
N THR A 134 1.38 -13.52 -9.77
CA THR A 134 0.66 -12.72 -10.75
C THR A 134 -0.29 -13.59 -11.59
N SER A 135 -1.53 -13.77 -11.14
CA SER A 135 -2.58 -14.45 -11.91
C SER A 135 -3.57 -13.45 -12.52
N ARG A 136 -3.39 -13.18 -13.82
CA ARG A 136 -4.23 -12.37 -14.75
C ARG A 136 -4.81 -11.05 -14.21
N ALA A 137 -5.75 -11.07 -13.26
CA ALA A 137 -6.39 -9.86 -12.70
C ALA A 137 -6.12 -9.63 -11.21
N LEU A 138 -6.01 -10.69 -10.41
CA LEU A 138 -5.96 -10.59 -8.95
C LEU A 138 -4.55 -10.90 -8.43
N PRO A 139 -3.83 -9.91 -7.89
CA PRO A 139 -2.53 -10.15 -7.29
C PRO A 139 -2.68 -10.99 -6.02
N SER A 140 -1.81 -11.98 -5.90
CA SER A 140 -1.77 -12.92 -4.79
C SER A 140 -0.33 -13.18 -4.37
N TYR A 141 -0.12 -13.60 -3.14
CA TYR A 141 1.19 -13.74 -2.51
C TYR A 141 1.29 -15.06 -1.78
N PHE A 142 2.40 -15.75 -1.95
CA PHE A 142 2.81 -16.82 -1.05
C PHE A 142 3.46 -16.17 0.16
N VAL A 143 2.82 -16.29 1.33
CA VAL A 143 3.27 -15.69 2.59
C VAL A 143 3.60 -16.77 3.61
N ARG A 144 4.73 -16.60 4.30
CA ARG A 144 5.19 -17.44 5.40
C ARG A 144 5.02 -16.67 6.73
N PRO A 145 4.40 -17.24 7.78
CA PRO A 145 4.33 -16.58 9.09
C PRO A 145 5.72 -16.31 9.67
N THR A 146 5.86 -15.19 10.40
CA THR A 146 7.12 -14.81 11.08
C THR A 146 7.06 -14.96 12.60
N ARG A 147 5.93 -15.44 13.14
CA ARG A 147 5.74 -15.73 14.58
C ARG A 147 4.93 -17.02 14.76
N GLY A 148 5.33 -17.83 15.73
CA GLY A 148 4.71 -19.13 16.04
C GLY A 148 5.46 -20.31 15.40
N ALA A 149 4.96 -21.53 15.63
CA ALA A 149 5.53 -22.76 15.07
C ALA A 149 5.11 -23.05 13.62
N GLU A 150 4.23 -22.24 13.04
CA GLU A 150 3.70 -22.41 11.68
C GLU A 150 4.71 -21.90 10.64
N THR A 151 5.43 -22.82 10.01
CA THR A 151 6.41 -22.52 8.93
C THR A 151 5.83 -22.68 7.52
N ALA A 152 4.61 -23.22 7.41
CA ALA A 152 3.93 -23.43 6.14
C ALA A 152 3.70 -22.12 5.40
N THR A 153 3.83 -22.15 4.07
CA THR A 153 3.57 -21.00 3.21
C THR A 153 2.14 -21.04 2.69
N THR A 154 1.35 -19.99 2.93
CA THR A 154 -0.05 -19.88 2.51
C THR A 154 -0.16 -18.98 1.27
N LEU A 155 -1.00 -19.34 0.31
CA LEU A 155 -1.39 -18.44 -0.78
C LEU A 155 -2.53 -17.53 -0.32
N VAL A 156 -2.30 -16.21 -0.37
CA VAL A 156 -3.24 -15.17 0.08
C VAL A 156 -3.44 -14.10 -0.99
N THR A 157 -4.59 -13.43 -1.01
CA THR A 157 -4.84 -12.35 -1.97
C THR A 157 -4.30 -11.01 -1.47
N ALA A 158 -4.05 -10.08 -2.38
CA ALA A 158 -3.67 -8.71 -2.05
C ALA A 158 -4.69 -7.97 -1.17
N THR A 159 -5.98 -8.36 -1.18
CA THR A 159 -7.04 -7.79 -0.33
C THR A 159 -6.89 -8.14 1.15
N VAL A 160 -6.50 -9.38 1.46
CA VAL A 160 -6.25 -9.82 2.84
C VAL A 160 -4.79 -9.67 3.26
N THR A 161 -3.93 -9.18 2.37
CA THR A 161 -2.51 -8.94 2.65
C THR A 161 -2.25 -7.45 2.67
N ARG A 162 -1.89 -6.95 3.85
CA ARG A 162 -1.36 -5.60 4.01
C ARG A 162 0.12 -5.66 4.32
N ARG A 163 0.65 -4.46 4.37
CA ARG A 163 2.03 -4.17 4.10
C ARG A 163 2.47 -3.49 5.44
N ARG A 164 3.09 -4.25 6.38
CA ARG A 164 3.52 -3.85 7.76
C ARG A 164 4.82 -3.01 7.79
N TYR A 165 5.25 -2.37 8.88
CA TYR A 165 6.62 -1.85 9.03
C TYR A 165 7.25 -2.26 10.38
N VAL A 166 8.54 -2.63 10.53
CA VAL A 166 9.19 -2.51 11.88
C VAL A 166 9.41 -1.03 12.09
N GLN A 167 9.25 -0.61 13.34
CA GLN A 167 10.04 0.43 13.99
C GLN A 167 11.54 0.42 13.62
N GLY A 168 12.15 1.61 13.57
CA GLY A 168 13.58 1.80 13.33
C GLY A 168 14.00 1.59 11.88
N THR A 169 13.06 1.48 10.94
CA THR A 169 13.37 1.41 9.51
C THR A 169 13.15 2.76 8.84
N ARG A 170 14.10 3.18 8.00
CA ARG A 170 13.97 4.39 7.19
C ARG A 170 12.99 4.14 6.03
N VAL A 171 12.09 5.08 5.80
CA VAL A 171 11.09 5.05 4.72
C VAL A 171 11.02 6.44 4.08
N PHE A 172 10.61 6.54 2.82
CA PHE A 172 10.50 7.80 2.08
C PHE A 172 9.05 8.10 1.79
N VAL A 173 8.46 9.07 2.48
CA VAL A 173 7.06 9.47 2.30
C VAL A 173 6.96 10.46 1.14
N TYR A 174 6.27 10.10 0.06
CA TYR A 174 5.79 11.06 -0.94
C TYR A 174 4.65 11.85 -0.33
N ARG A 175 4.82 13.18 -0.21
CA ARG A 175 3.77 14.06 0.33
C ARG A 175 2.93 14.64 -0.79
N GLU A 176 3.55 15.48 -1.61
CA GLU A 176 2.93 16.26 -2.69
C GLU A 176 3.95 16.49 -3.82
N PRO A 177 3.55 16.96 -5.01
CA PRO A 177 4.49 17.22 -6.11
C PRO A 177 5.57 18.26 -5.79
N VAL A 178 5.28 19.22 -4.91
CA VAL A 178 6.23 20.27 -4.48
C VAL A 178 7.23 19.74 -3.45
N ASP A 179 6.75 19.03 -2.43
CA ASP A 179 7.59 18.42 -1.37
C ASP A 179 8.36 17.18 -1.85
N GLY A 180 7.82 16.49 -2.85
CA GLY A 180 8.32 15.21 -3.34
C GLY A 180 8.43 14.17 -2.22
N TRP A 181 9.62 13.56 -2.12
CA TRP A 181 9.91 12.43 -1.25
C TRP A 181 10.68 12.84 0.01
N THR A 182 10.00 12.80 1.16
CA THR A 182 10.59 13.09 2.48
C THR A 182 11.01 11.81 3.19
N GLY A 183 12.30 11.64 3.51
CA GLY A 183 12.77 10.54 4.35
C GLY A 183 12.34 10.69 5.82
N CYS A 184 11.79 9.64 6.42
CA CYS A 184 11.50 9.56 7.85
C CYS A 184 11.83 8.17 8.41
N TRP A 185 11.68 8.00 9.73
CA TRP A 185 11.87 6.74 10.43
C TRP A 185 10.55 6.24 10.98
N THR A 186 10.31 4.94 10.86
CA THR A 186 9.16 4.28 11.50
C THR A 186 9.37 4.25 13.02
N SER A 187 8.45 4.79 13.80
CA SER A 187 8.41 4.59 15.25
C SER A 187 7.58 3.36 15.60
N ALA A 188 7.77 2.81 16.81
CA ALA A 188 6.69 2.04 17.40
C ALA A 188 5.59 3.04 17.74
N GLN A 189 4.44 2.91 17.08
CA GLN A 189 3.26 3.59 17.56
C GLN A 189 2.88 2.93 18.87
N VAL A 190 3.05 3.66 19.97
CA VAL A 190 2.40 3.32 21.24
C VAL A 190 0.91 3.53 21.00
N LEU A 191 0.23 2.47 20.55
CA LEU A 191 -1.22 2.41 20.64
C LEU A 191 -1.53 2.57 22.11
N ALA A 192 -2.06 3.73 22.49
CA ALA A 192 -2.56 3.94 23.84
C ALA A 192 -3.48 2.76 24.17
N PRO A 193 -3.34 2.13 25.35
CA PRO A 193 -4.23 1.04 25.73
C PRO A 193 -5.66 1.58 25.58
N ARG A 194 -6.51 0.86 24.83
CA ARG A 194 -7.92 1.20 24.78
C ARG A 194 -8.41 1.22 26.22
N VAL A 195 -8.81 2.40 26.70
CA VAL A 195 -9.62 2.48 27.90
C VAL A 195 -10.88 1.70 27.54
N SER A 196 -11.00 0.50 28.07
CA SER A 196 -12.22 -0.27 27.92
C SER A 196 -13.30 0.48 28.67
N ASP A 197 -14.29 1.00 27.95
CA ASP A 197 -15.48 1.57 28.56
C ASP A 197 -16.08 0.56 29.55
N VAL A 198 -16.37 1.05 30.76
CA VAL A 198 -16.84 0.27 31.93
C VAL A 198 -18.35 0.37 32.03
#